data_AF-A0A3D2EXE3-F1
#
_entry.id   AF-A0A3D2EXE3-F1
#
_cell.length_a   1.000
_cell.length_b   1.000
_cell.length_c   1.000
_cell.angle_alpha   90.00
_cell.angle_beta   90.00
_cell.angle_gamma   90.00
#
_symmetry.space_group_name_H-M   'P 1'
#
loop_
_entity.id
_entity.type
_entity.pdbx_description
1 polymer ?
#
loop_
_entity_poly.entity_id
_entity_poly.type
_entity_poly.pdbx_seq_one_letter_code
_entity_poly.pdbx_strand_id
1 'polypeptide(L)'
;MQKACSKCGTGFEITQSDLDFYDKVSPMFGGKKCMIPPPKLCPDCRLQRRVAWRNERFMYKRKCDATGKDIISMYPPDSPFKIYEQSVWWSDSWNALDYGRDFDFNRPFFEQFRELQLEVPRLALVNKNSHNSQYTNHAGDNKDCYLSATIFESEDIYYSDWVIDHCRDLVDCSYVMEGCELCYEIYYGWGSYQAFFSEFTKRCQNIWFCYDCMNCKHCFLCSNLRNKEYCFENNQLTKEEYEKKIKSLLPWSHSNLKEYKTKYIKMKEGQAVHPAIYQVQSLDSSGDLLFQTENCQHCFDIIGSKDCRYCQSVIDVKDCL
;
A
#
# COMPACT_ATOMS: atom_id res chain seq x y z
N MET A 1 22.36 -17.54 -19.05
CA MET A 1 22.09 -19.00 -19.15
C MET A 1 20.59 -19.20 -19.31
N GLN A 2 20.15 -19.84 -20.39
CA GLN A 2 18.73 -20.12 -20.61
C GLN A 2 18.24 -21.35 -19.83
N LYS A 3 16.99 -21.30 -19.35
CA LYS A 3 16.26 -22.38 -18.66
C LYS A 3 14.81 -22.46 -19.15
N ALA A 4 14.21 -23.64 -19.07
CA ALA A 4 12.75 -23.79 -19.18
C ALA A 4 12.10 -23.78 -17.79
N CYS A 5 10.99 -23.08 -17.62
CA CYS A 5 10.25 -23.02 -16.35
C CYS A 5 9.62 -24.37 -16.02
N SER A 6 9.98 -24.96 -14.87
CA SER A 6 9.48 -26.29 -14.45
C SER A 6 8.00 -26.32 -14.03
N LYS A 7 7.25 -25.21 -14.18
CA LYS A 7 5.79 -25.14 -13.98
C LYS A 7 5.02 -24.91 -15.28
N CYS A 8 5.51 -24.07 -16.19
CA CYS A 8 4.76 -23.63 -17.38
C CYS A 8 5.53 -23.78 -18.71
N GLY A 9 6.71 -24.39 -18.71
CA GLY A 9 7.54 -24.60 -19.91
C GLY A 9 8.27 -23.35 -20.41
N THR A 10 7.70 -22.16 -20.21
CA THR A 10 8.23 -20.86 -20.65
C THR A 10 9.73 -20.70 -20.40
N GLY A 11 10.47 -20.33 -21.45
CA GLY A 11 11.89 -20.00 -21.36
C GLY A 11 12.13 -18.79 -20.47
N PHE A 12 13.19 -18.81 -19.66
CA PHE A 12 13.67 -17.67 -18.89
C PHE A 12 15.19 -17.69 -18.77
N GLU A 13 15.79 -16.50 -18.76
CA GLU A 13 17.22 -16.29 -18.56
C GLU A 13 17.57 -16.36 -17.07
N ILE A 14 18.77 -16.82 -16.78
CA ILE A 14 19.51 -16.57 -15.53
C ILE A 14 20.83 -15.93 -15.94
N THR A 15 20.97 -14.63 -15.68
CA THR A 15 22.12 -13.81 -16.12
C THR A 15 23.38 -14.12 -15.31
N GLN A 16 24.53 -13.55 -15.68
CA GLN A 16 25.72 -13.65 -14.82
C GLN A 16 25.52 -12.90 -13.51
N SER A 17 24.96 -11.68 -13.54
CA SER A 17 24.71 -10.90 -12.32
C SER A 17 23.66 -11.55 -11.41
N ASP A 18 22.75 -12.38 -11.94
CA ASP A 18 21.86 -13.22 -11.12
C ASP A 18 22.66 -14.28 -10.34
N LEU A 19 23.66 -14.90 -10.97
CA LEU A 19 24.54 -15.89 -10.32
C LEU A 19 25.46 -15.23 -9.30
N ASP A 20 26.03 -14.07 -9.64
CA ASP A 20 26.86 -13.27 -8.73
C ASP A 20 26.04 -12.78 -7.51
N PHE A 21 24.76 -12.41 -7.72
CA PHE A 21 23.82 -12.11 -6.64
C PHE A 21 23.57 -13.33 -5.75
N TYR A 22 23.27 -14.51 -6.31
CA TYR A 22 23.06 -15.71 -5.51
C TYR A 22 24.31 -16.13 -4.72
N ASP A 23 25.53 -15.93 -5.26
CA ASP A 23 26.76 -16.11 -4.50
C ASP A 23 26.91 -15.07 -3.36
N LYS A 24 26.65 -13.77 -3.64
CA LYS A 24 26.65 -12.65 -2.67
C LYS A 24 25.73 -12.90 -1.47
N VAL A 25 24.55 -13.50 -1.68
CA VAL A 25 23.55 -13.73 -0.62
C VAL A 25 23.58 -15.13 0.03
N SER A 26 24.52 -16.01 -0.35
CA SER A 26 24.57 -17.39 0.16
C SER A 26 25.14 -17.51 1.59
N PRO A 27 24.40 -18.08 2.56
CA PRO A 27 24.78 -18.09 3.99
C PRO A 27 25.94 -19.01 4.35
N MET A 28 26.53 -18.78 5.54
CA MET A 28 27.62 -19.56 6.13
C MET A 28 27.14 -20.33 7.37
N PHE A 29 27.36 -21.65 7.41
CA PHE A 29 27.08 -22.49 8.58
C PHE A 29 28.31 -23.32 8.95
N GLY A 30 28.75 -23.27 10.22
CA GLY A 30 29.91 -24.03 10.70
C GLY A 30 31.19 -23.82 9.90
N GLY A 31 31.41 -22.60 9.38
CA GLY A 31 32.55 -22.27 8.51
C GLY A 31 32.42 -22.69 7.04
N LYS A 32 31.26 -23.19 6.59
CA LYS A 32 31.01 -23.64 5.22
C LYS A 32 29.93 -22.79 4.53
N LYS A 33 30.14 -22.43 3.27
CA LYS A 33 29.17 -21.68 2.44
C LYS A 33 28.09 -22.62 1.89
N CYS A 34 26.83 -22.31 2.15
CA CYS A 34 25.69 -23.05 1.64
C CYS A 34 25.06 -22.30 0.47
N MET A 35 25.46 -22.68 -0.74
CA MET A 35 25.07 -22.00 -1.98
C MET A 35 23.56 -22.04 -2.23
N ILE A 36 22.97 -20.87 -2.45
CA ILE A 36 21.58 -20.71 -2.91
C ILE A 36 21.53 -21.07 -4.40
N PRO A 37 20.72 -22.06 -4.80
CA PRO A 37 20.69 -22.52 -6.18
C PRO A 37 19.88 -21.57 -7.08
N PRO A 38 20.27 -21.42 -8.36
CA PRO A 38 19.51 -20.64 -9.33
C PRO A 38 18.07 -21.16 -9.51
N PRO A 39 17.09 -20.28 -9.78
CA PRO A 39 15.67 -20.64 -9.84
C PRO A 39 15.34 -21.66 -10.93
N LYS A 40 14.33 -22.49 -10.66
CA LYS A 40 13.73 -23.44 -11.63
C LYS A 40 12.45 -22.91 -12.30
N LEU A 41 12.04 -21.68 -11.95
CA LEU A 41 10.76 -21.07 -12.32
C LEU A 41 10.96 -19.67 -12.89
N CYS A 42 10.19 -19.33 -13.93
CA CYS A 42 10.10 -17.97 -14.45
C CYS A 42 9.60 -16.97 -13.36
N PRO A 43 9.76 -15.65 -13.57
CA PRO A 43 9.30 -14.63 -12.63
C PRO A 43 7.83 -14.77 -12.22
N ASP A 44 6.91 -14.97 -13.17
CA ASP A 44 5.46 -15.01 -12.90
C ASP A 44 5.08 -16.21 -12.03
N CYS A 45 5.72 -17.36 -12.25
CA CYS A 45 5.52 -18.56 -11.45
C CYS A 45 6.08 -18.41 -10.02
N ARG A 46 6.98 -17.44 -9.78
CA ARG A 46 7.44 -17.02 -8.45
C ARG A 46 6.50 -15.96 -7.86
N LEU A 47 6.06 -14.97 -8.63
CA LEU A 47 5.06 -13.97 -8.23
C LEU A 47 3.77 -14.63 -7.73
N GLN A 48 3.21 -15.56 -8.51
CA GLN A 48 2.02 -16.36 -8.13
C GLN A 48 2.21 -17.05 -6.76
N ARG A 49 3.41 -17.56 -6.46
CA ARG A 49 3.70 -18.20 -5.17
C ARG A 49 3.83 -17.22 -4.01
N ARG A 50 4.25 -15.97 -4.27
CA ARG A 50 4.28 -14.89 -3.26
C ARG A 50 2.86 -14.41 -2.93
N VAL A 51 2.02 -14.15 -3.93
CA VAL A 51 0.68 -13.55 -3.72
C VAL A 51 -0.39 -14.57 -3.28
N ALA A 52 -0.20 -15.87 -3.50
CA ALA A 52 -1.18 -16.92 -3.13
C ALA A 52 -1.49 -17.04 -1.61
N TRP A 53 -0.86 -16.25 -0.75
CA TRP A 53 -1.03 -16.26 0.71
C TRP A 53 -1.45 -14.89 1.28
N ARG A 54 -1.80 -13.92 0.43
CA ARG A 54 -2.16 -12.53 0.80
C ARG A 54 -3.53 -12.18 0.19
N ASN A 55 -4.40 -11.53 0.96
CA ASN A 55 -5.76 -11.16 0.53
C ASN A 55 -6.28 -9.93 1.28
N GLU A 56 -6.01 -8.72 0.76
CA GLU A 56 -6.64 -7.48 1.23
C GLU A 56 -8.11 -7.30 0.79
N ARG A 57 -8.56 -8.02 -0.25
CA ARG A 57 -9.73 -7.60 -1.06
C ARG A 57 -11.02 -8.32 -0.74
N PHE A 58 -10.96 -9.54 -0.23
CA PHE A 58 -12.14 -10.38 0.00
C PHE A 58 -12.28 -10.75 1.47
N MET A 59 -13.25 -10.13 2.13
CA MET A 59 -13.66 -10.46 3.49
C MET A 59 -14.90 -11.37 3.45
N TYR A 60 -14.79 -12.53 4.09
CA TYR A 60 -15.82 -13.57 4.12
C TYR A 60 -16.41 -13.70 5.52
N LYS A 61 -17.73 -13.87 5.62
CA LYS A 61 -18.37 -14.34 6.84
C LYS A 61 -18.22 -15.86 6.93
N ARG A 62 -17.53 -16.37 7.94
CA ARG A 62 -17.45 -17.81 8.27
C ARG A 62 -17.62 -18.05 9.76
N LYS A 63 -17.59 -19.31 10.19
CA LYS A 63 -17.46 -19.66 11.61
C LYS A 63 -15.99 -19.67 12.04
N CYS A 64 -15.74 -19.31 13.29
CA CYS A 64 -14.49 -19.57 13.99
C CYS A 64 -14.40 -21.06 14.36
N ASP A 65 -13.35 -21.76 13.94
CA ASP A 65 -13.19 -23.20 14.14
C ASP A 65 -12.86 -23.58 15.60
N ALA A 66 -12.58 -22.60 16.47
CA ALA A 66 -12.42 -22.81 17.91
C ALA A 66 -13.70 -22.58 18.72
N THR A 67 -14.60 -21.68 18.29
CA THR A 67 -15.69 -21.15 19.13
C THR A 67 -17.08 -21.21 18.50
N GLY A 68 -17.20 -21.54 17.21
CA GLY A 68 -18.48 -21.57 16.49
C GLY A 68 -19.16 -20.20 16.28
N LYS A 69 -18.54 -19.10 16.73
CA LYS A 69 -19.01 -17.73 16.49
C LYS A 69 -18.94 -17.37 15.01
N ASP A 70 -19.83 -16.49 14.57
CA ASP A 70 -19.69 -15.81 13.29
C ASP A 70 -18.53 -14.81 13.34
N ILE A 71 -17.66 -14.84 12.32
CA ILE A 71 -16.49 -13.97 12.20
C ILE A 71 -16.31 -13.48 10.77
N ILE A 72 -15.58 -12.37 10.61
CA ILE A 72 -15.02 -11.92 9.34
C ILE A 72 -13.62 -12.54 9.17
N SER A 73 -13.28 -12.98 7.95
CA SER A 73 -11.99 -13.59 7.65
C SER A 73 -11.53 -13.34 6.22
N MET A 74 -10.21 -13.35 5.99
CA MET A 74 -9.59 -13.40 4.66
C MET A 74 -9.78 -14.76 3.95
N TYR A 75 -10.31 -15.77 4.65
CA TYR A 75 -10.50 -17.14 4.13
C TYR A 75 -11.99 -17.44 3.87
N PRO A 76 -12.35 -17.99 2.69
CA PRO A 76 -13.74 -18.34 2.41
C PRO A 76 -14.25 -19.51 3.27
N PRO A 77 -15.57 -19.74 3.35
CA PRO A 77 -16.15 -20.79 4.20
C PRO A 77 -15.74 -22.22 3.82
N ASP A 78 -15.39 -22.46 2.56
CA ASP A 78 -14.92 -23.74 2.00
C ASP A 78 -13.39 -23.93 2.11
N SER A 79 -12.67 -22.93 2.64
CA SER A 79 -11.23 -23.04 2.92
C SER A 79 -10.96 -24.22 3.87
N PRO A 80 -10.08 -25.18 3.49
CA PRO A 80 -9.85 -26.42 4.24
C PRO A 80 -8.95 -26.24 5.48
N PHE A 81 -8.64 -25.00 5.85
CA PHE A 81 -7.80 -24.66 7.00
C PHE A 81 -8.70 -24.26 8.19
N LYS A 82 -8.30 -24.66 9.41
CA LYS A 82 -8.95 -24.19 10.65
C LYS A 82 -8.63 -22.69 10.83
N ILE A 83 -9.65 -21.86 11.03
CA ILE A 83 -9.53 -20.41 11.17
C ILE A 83 -9.98 -19.96 12.56
N TYR A 84 -9.10 -19.29 13.29
CA TYR A 84 -9.33 -18.79 14.64
C TYR A 84 -9.51 -17.28 14.66
N GLU A 85 -10.48 -16.82 15.46
CA GLU A 85 -10.70 -15.41 15.75
C GLU A 85 -9.55 -14.81 16.57
N GLN A 86 -9.37 -13.49 16.48
CA GLN A 86 -8.32 -12.72 17.14
C GLN A 86 -8.25 -13.00 18.65
N SER A 87 -9.42 -13.07 19.33
CA SER A 87 -9.48 -13.29 20.78
C SER A 87 -9.04 -14.68 21.21
N VAL A 88 -9.09 -15.67 20.30
CA VAL A 88 -8.55 -17.02 20.54
C VAL A 88 -7.07 -17.06 20.18
N TRP A 89 -6.73 -16.54 19.00
CA TRP A 89 -5.37 -16.56 18.45
C TRP A 89 -4.34 -15.92 19.39
N TRP A 90 -4.70 -14.80 20.03
CA TRP A 90 -3.86 -14.07 20.98
C TRP A 90 -4.05 -14.47 22.45
N SER A 91 -4.58 -15.68 22.73
CA SER A 91 -4.85 -16.17 24.09
C SER A 91 -4.18 -17.52 24.38
N ASP A 92 -3.98 -17.82 25.66
CA ASP A 92 -3.42 -19.10 26.14
C ASP A 92 -4.34 -20.32 25.94
N SER A 93 -5.46 -20.19 25.21
CA SER A 93 -6.40 -21.30 24.95
C SER A 93 -5.95 -22.27 23.86
N TRP A 94 -4.81 -22.01 23.21
CA TRP A 94 -4.17 -22.91 22.25
C TRP A 94 -2.66 -22.67 22.24
N ASN A 95 -1.87 -23.67 21.86
CA ASN A 95 -0.42 -23.53 21.70
C ASN A 95 0.03 -24.10 20.35
N ALA A 96 0.90 -23.38 19.65
CA ALA A 96 1.44 -23.81 18.36
C ALA A 96 2.33 -25.06 18.47
N LEU A 97 2.94 -25.31 19.65
CA LEU A 97 3.79 -26.49 19.89
C LEU A 97 2.99 -27.79 19.99
N ASP A 98 1.68 -27.74 20.30
CA ASP A 98 0.81 -28.92 20.43
C ASP A 98 0.63 -29.66 19.10
N TYR A 99 0.93 -28.99 17.97
CA TYR A 99 0.89 -29.53 16.62
C TYR A 99 2.24 -30.10 16.14
N GLY A 100 3.27 -29.98 16.98
CA GLY A 100 4.61 -30.50 16.75
C GLY A 100 4.61 -32.02 16.54
N ARG A 101 5.42 -32.48 15.59
CA ARG A 101 5.54 -33.89 15.20
C ARG A 101 6.95 -34.18 14.72
N ASP A 102 7.41 -35.41 14.94
CA ASP A 102 8.65 -35.89 14.33
C ASP A 102 8.55 -35.91 12.80
N PHE A 103 9.70 -35.73 12.13
CA PHE A 103 9.76 -35.77 10.67
C PHE A 103 10.04 -37.19 10.18
N ASP A 104 9.13 -37.74 9.38
CA ASP A 104 9.31 -39.06 8.77
C ASP A 104 10.15 -38.95 7.49
N PHE A 105 11.41 -39.38 7.58
CA PHE A 105 12.35 -39.40 6.45
C PHE A 105 11.96 -40.38 5.34
N ASN A 106 10.98 -41.27 5.56
CA ASN A 106 10.47 -42.19 4.53
C ASN A 106 9.38 -41.55 3.65
N ARG A 107 8.86 -40.36 4.01
CA ARG A 107 7.74 -39.69 3.35
C ARG A 107 8.14 -38.37 2.67
N PRO A 108 7.48 -37.98 1.55
CA PRO A 108 7.71 -36.67 0.93
C PRO A 108 7.43 -35.50 1.88
N PHE A 109 8.38 -34.56 2.01
CA PHE A 109 8.26 -33.39 2.88
C PHE A 109 6.96 -32.60 2.66
N PHE A 110 6.56 -32.38 1.40
CA PHE A 110 5.40 -31.54 1.09
C PHE A 110 4.06 -32.17 1.47
N GLU A 111 3.97 -33.48 1.67
CA GLU A 111 2.77 -34.15 2.18
C GLU A 111 2.64 -33.93 3.69
N GLN A 112 3.70 -34.25 4.44
CA GLN A 112 3.79 -34.01 5.89
C GLN A 112 3.56 -32.52 6.24
N PHE A 113 4.14 -31.63 5.43
CA PHE A 113 3.93 -30.19 5.58
C PHE A 113 2.50 -29.75 5.22
N ARG A 114 1.84 -30.42 4.27
CA ARG A 114 0.43 -30.16 3.94
C ARG A 114 -0.51 -30.63 5.05
N GLU A 115 -0.24 -31.78 5.66
CA GLU A 115 -0.95 -32.30 6.84
C GLU A 115 -0.86 -31.29 8.00
N LEU A 116 0.37 -30.88 8.35
CA LEU A 116 0.60 -29.84 9.35
C LEU A 116 -0.12 -28.52 9.00
N GLN A 117 -0.10 -28.08 7.73
CA GLN A 117 -0.79 -26.87 7.28
C GLN A 117 -2.34 -26.91 7.33
N LEU A 118 -2.93 -28.09 7.43
CA LEU A 118 -4.38 -28.32 7.60
C LEU A 118 -4.76 -28.43 9.07
N GLU A 119 -3.89 -29.02 9.89
CA GLU A 119 -4.12 -29.19 11.32
C GLU A 119 -3.85 -27.92 12.13
N VAL A 120 -2.78 -27.18 11.82
CA VAL A 120 -2.41 -25.94 12.50
C VAL A 120 -3.42 -24.84 12.13
N PRO A 121 -4.02 -24.15 13.12
CA PRO A 121 -4.98 -23.08 12.86
C PRO A 121 -4.32 -21.84 12.25
N ARG A 122 -5.14 -20.92 11.74
CA ARG A 122 -4.71 -19.65 11.17
C ARG A 122 -5.53 -18.50 11.71
N LEU A 123 -4.89 -17.36 11.92
CA LEU A 123 -5.57 -16.11 12.27
C LEU A 123 -6.55 -15.68 11.17
N ALA A 124 -7.76 -15.26 11.56
CA ALA A 124 -8.85 -14.93 10.64
C ALA A 124 -8.59 -13.72 9.73
N LEU A 125 -8.05 -12.63 10.28
CA LEU A 125 -7.59 -11.42 9.60
C LEU A 125 -6.23 -11.03 10.21
N VAL A 126 -5.25 -10.62 9.41
CA VAL A 126 -3.93 -10.18 9.89
C VAL A 126 -4.04 -8.81 10.55
N ASN A 127 -4.63 -8.78 11.75
CA ASN A 127 -4.73 -7.59 12.58
C ASN A 127 -4.47 -7.88 14.06
N LYS A 128 -4.14 -6.82 14.79
CA LYS A 128 -3.71 -6.84 16.20
C LYS A 128 -4.25 -5.60 16.91
N ASN A 129 -4.51 -5.69 18.21
CA ASN A 129 -4.85 -4.55 19.09
C ASN A 129 -5.98 -3.65 18.56
N SER A 130 -6.93 -4.21 17.80
CA SER A 130 -7.89 -3.43 17.01
C SER A 130 -9.22 -3.20 17.74
N HIS A 131 -9.58 -1.95 17.98
CA HIS A 131 -10.80 -1.54 18.69
C HIS A 131 -11.85 -0.99 17.71
N ASN A 132 -13.11 -1.44 17.82
CA ASN A 132 -14.22 -1.21 16.87
C ASN A 132 -13.93 -1.54 15.37
N SER A 133 -12.72 -1.98 15.03
CA SER A 133 -12.22 -2.04 13.66
C SER A 133 -12.35 -3.43 13.03
N GLN A 134 -13.55 -4.02 13.07
CA GLN A 134 -13.79 -5.44 12.71
C GLN A 134 -13.51 -5.78 11.24
N TYR A 135 -13.56 -4.78 10.35
CA TYR A 135 -13.32 -4.91 8.92
C TYR A 135 -11.94 -4.36 8.56
N THR A 136 -10.89 -4.84 9.23
CA THR A 136 -9.49 -4.49 8.96
C THR A 136 -8.63 -5.71 8.69
N ASN A 137 -7.67 -5.61 7.76
CA ASN A 137 -6.72 -6.68 7.46
C ASN A 137 -5.33 -6.10 7.14
N HIS A 138 -4.26 -6.86 7.38
CA HIS A 138 -2.87 -6.41 7.15
C HIS A 138 -2.51 -5.06 7.84
N ALA A 139 -3.11 -4.77 9.00
CA ALA A 139 -2.97 -3.50 9.74
C ALA A 139 -2.88 -3.74 11.26
N GLY A 140 -2.41 -2.76 12.04
CA GLY A 140 -2.16 -2.91 13.49
C GLY A 140 -2.61 -1.73 14.33
N ASP A 141 -2.97 -2.00 15.59
CA ASP A 141 -3.30 -1.00 16.62
C ASP A 141 -4.45 -0.05 16.20
N ASN A 142 -5.34 -0.55 15.33
CA ASN A 142 -6.43 0.20 14.72
C ASN A 142 -7.50 0.64 15.73
N LYS A 143 -8.06 1.85 15.56
CA LYS A 143 -9.25 2.29 16.29
C LYS A 143 -10.26 2.95 15.35
N ASP A 144 -11.52 2.54 15.49
CA ASP A 144 -12.68 3.08 14.75
C ASP A 144 -12.54 3.05 13.21
N CYS A 145 -11.88 2.03 12.64
CA CYS A 145 -11.64 1.88 11.20
C CYS A 145 -12.56 0.86 10.49
N TYR A 146 -12.95 1.15 9.22
CA TYR A 146 -13.90 0.34 8.45
C TYR A 146 -13.48 0.04 7.00
N LEU A 147 -13.47 -1.24 6.61
CA LEU A 147 -13.10 -1.74 5.27
C LEU A 147 -11.69 -1.31 4.79
N SER A 148 -10.74 -1.19 5.72
CA SER A 148 -9.37 -0.78 5.43
C SER A 148 -8.42 -1.98 5.41
N ALA A 149 -7.41 -1.91 4.54
CA ALA A 149 -6.19 -2.71 4.66
C ALA A 149 -4.98 -1.78 4.87
N THR A 150 -3.76 -2.27 5.07
CA THR A 150 -2.51 -1.48 5.20
C THR A 150 -2.65 -0.03 5.71
N ILE A 151 -3.11 0.10 6.96
CA ILE A 151 -3.20 1.34 7.74
C ILE A 151 -2.10 1.32 8.81
N PHE A 152 -1.37 2.43 8.95
CA PHE A 152 -0.47 2.68 10.08
C PHE A 152 -0.71 4.07 10.66
N GLU A 153 -0.82 4.12 11.99
CA GLU A 153 -1.60 5.11 12.76
C GLU A 153 -3.12 4.98 12.52
N SER A 154 -3.92 5.67 13.34
CA SER A 154 -5.40 5.64 13.35
C SER A 154 -5.89 7.02 13.79
N GLU A 155 -7.17 7.38 13.77
CA GLU A 155 -8.42 6.60 13.88
C GLU A 155 -9.54 7.21 13.00
N ASP A 156 -10.77 6.70 13.07
CA ASP A 156 -11.92 7.13 12.23
C ASP A 156 -11.68 6.97 10.70
N ILE A 157 -10.91 5.96 10.28
CA ILE A 157 -10.51 5.74 8.87
C ILE A 157 -11.39 4.72 8.14
N TYR A 158 -11.83 5.03 6.91
CA TYR A 158 -12.72 4.21 6.08
C TYR A 158 -12.12 3.95 4.69
N TYR A 159 -12.09 2.67 4.29
CA TYR A 159 -12.00 2.14 2.91
C TYR A 159 -10.65 1.86 2.22
N SER A 160 -9.43 2.09 2.75
CA SER A 160 -8.21 1.94 1.90
C SER A 160 -6.87 1.57 2.54
N ASP A 161 -5.90 1.29 1.65
CA ASP A 161 -4.79 0.33 1.75
C ASP A 161 -3.38 0.94 1.57
N TRP A 162 -3.22 2.22 1.93
CA TRP A 162 -1.93 2.93 1.95
C TRP A 162 -2.11 4.26 2.74
N VAL A 163 -2.10 4.22 4.07
CA VAL A 163 -2.08 5.45 4.89
C VAL A 163 -1.00 5.26 5.95
N ILE A 164 0.10 6.01 5.82
CA ILE A 164 1.31 5.83 6.64
C ILE A 164 1.98 7.20 6.86
N ASP A 165 2.08 7.60 8.13
CA ASP A 165 2.54 8.89 8.69
C ASP A 165 1.44 9.94 8.94
N HIS A 166 1.16 10.15 10.23
CA HIS A 166 0.28 11.06 11.00
C HIS A 166 -1.24 10.90 10.90
N CYS A 167 -1.79 9.67 10.79
CA CYS A 167 -3.23 9.42 10.53
C CYS A 167 -4.25 10.26 11.34
N ARG A 168 -5.46 10.32 10.77
CA ARG A 168 -6.39 11.45 10.84
C ARG A 168 -7.83 10.91 10.63
N ASP A 169 -8.88 11.61 11.08
CA ASP A 169 -10.28 11.19 10.90
C ASP A 169 -10.67 11.20 9.41
N LEU A 170 -11.01 10.04 8.83
CA LEU A 170 -10.98 9.83 7.38
C LEU A 170 -12.05 8.89 6.82
N VAL A 171 -13.17 9.46 6.37
CA VAL A 171 -13.82 8.92 5.17
C VAL A 171 -13.01 9.42 3.98
N ASP A 172 -11.94 8.69 3.67
CA ASP A 172 -10.78 9.20 2.95
C ASP A 172 -9.84 8.01 2.84
N CYS A 173 -8.99 8.02 1.84
CA CYS A 173 -8.36 6.81 1.35
C CYS A 173 -6.86 7.05 1.15
N SER A 174 -6.32 6.44 0.10
CA SER A 174 -4.90 6.19 -0.03
C SER A 174 -4.39 6.56 -1.41
N TYR A 175 -3.13 6.90 -1.59
CA TYR A 175 -2.03 6.87 -0.62
C TYR A 175 -2.16 8.00 0.42
N VAL A 176 -1.37 8.03 1.51
CA VAL A 176 -1.07 9.26 2.29
C VAL A 176 0.28 9.11 2.99
N MET A 177 1.16 10.12 2.82
CA MET A 177 2.48 10.31 3.47
C MET A 177 2.84 11.81 3.35
N GLU A 178 4.01 12.28 3.74
CA GLU A 178 4.50 12.31 5.12
C GLU A 178 3.88 13.61 5.69
N GLY A 179 2.98 13.48 6.66
CA GLY A 179 1.94 14.45 7.02
C GLY A 179 0.55 14.04 6.52
N CYS A 180 -0.10 13.17 7.28
CA CYS A 180 -1.54 13.13 7.45
C CYS A 180 -2.02 14.26 8.42
N GLU A 181 -3.34 14.41 8.49
CA GLU A 181 -4.21 15.56 8.80
C GLU A 181 -5.48 15.58 7.89
N LEU A 182 -6.68 15.81 8.43
CA LEU A 182 -8.02 15.74 7.77
C LEU A 182 -8.08 16.38 6.35
N CYS A 183 -8.23 15.61 5.24
CA CYS A 183 -8.10 16.20 3.89
C CYS A 183 -8.95 15.63 2.74
N TYR A 184 -10.02 16.37 2.40
CA TYR A 184 -10.95 16.06 1.30
C TYR A 184 -11.65 14.73 1.58
N GLU A 185 -11.52 13.79 0.66
CA GLU A 185 -11.59 12.35 0.80
C GLU A 185 -10.48 11.79 -0.15
N ILE A 186 -9.23 12.34 -0.07
CA ILE A 186 -7.93 12.01 -0.77
C ILE A 186 -7.10 13.14 -1.49
N TYR A 187 -6.12 12.71 -2.29
CA TYR A 187 -4.67 12.96 -2.16
C TYR A 187 -3.96 12.24 -3.37
N TYR A 188 -2.91 12.72 -4.07
CA TYR A 188 -1.48 12.51 -3.72
C TYR A 188 -0.79 13.72 -3.06
N GLY A 189 -1.42 14.26 -2.03
CA GLY A 189 -1.18 15.55 -1.38
C GLY A 189 -0.04 15.65 -0.34
N TRP A 190 1.16 15.12 -0.60
CA TRP A 190 2.24 14.89 0.39
C TRP A 190 2.41 15.99 1.46
N GLY A 191 2.02 15.71 2.70
CA GLY A 191 2.12 16.62 3.87
C GLY A 191 1.37 17.94 3.69
N SER A 192 0.05 17.89 3.47
CA SER A 192 -0.74 19.09 3.14
C SER A 192 -1.98 19.28 4.01
N TYR A 193 -1.98 20.29 4.89
CA TYR A 193 -3.09 20.61 5.80
C TYR A 193 -4.30 21.26 5.12
N GLN A 194 -5.49 20.73 5.40
CA GLN A 194 -6.78 21.23 4.85
C GLN A 194 -6.76 21.34 3.32
N ALA A 195 -6.52 20.21 2.65
CA ALA A 195 -6.43 20.10 1.20
C ALA A 195 -7.77 19.77 0.52
N PHE A 196 -8.85 20.50 0.85
CA PHE A 196 -10.21 20.17 0.41
C PHE A 196 -10.37 20.09 -1.11
N PHE A 197 -11.03 19.03 -1.60
CA PHE A 197 -11.30 18.76 -3.01
C PHE A 197 -10.08 18.82 -3.96
N SER A 198 -8.87 18.68 -3.41
CA SER A 198 -7.60 18.87 -4.13
C SER A 198 -6.94 17.53 -4.49
N GLU A 199 -6.00 17.56 -5.42
CA GLU A 199 -5.34 16.38 -5.99
C GLU A 199 -3.85 16.70 -6.21
N PHE A 200 -2.94 15.74 -6.03
CA PHE A 200 -1.48 15.88 -6.29
C PHE A 200 -0.88 17.20 -5.74
N THR A 201 -1.05 17.43 -4.44
CA THR A 201 -0.44 18.57 -3.74
C THR A 201 0.85 18.14 -3.04
N LYS A 202 1.71 19.07 -2.61
CA LYS A 202 2.90 18.73 -1.81
C LYS A 202 3.29 19.90 -0.92
N ARG A 203 3.18 19.74 0.39
CA ARG A 203 3.47 20.78 1.41
C ARG A 203 2.56 22.00 1.26
N CYS A 204 1.25 21.77 1.08
CA CYS A 204 0.25 22.82 0.91
C CYS A 204 -0.55 23.08 2.20
N GLN A 205 -1.17 24.27 2.33
CA GLN A 205 -1.92 24.64 3.54
C GLN A 205 -3.16 25.47 3.22
N ASN A 206 -4.32 25.09 3.75
CA ASN A 206 -5.59 25.81 3.61
C ASN A 206 -5.97 26.05 2.13
N ILE A 207 -6.10 24.96 1.36
CA ILE A 207 -6.35 25.03 -0.09
C ILE A 207 -7.67 24.34 -0.47
N TRP A 208 -8.29 24.84 -1.53
CA TRP A 208 -9.58 24.33 -2.03
C TRP A 208 -9.50 24.11 -3.53
N PHE A 209 -9.78 22.87 -3.97
CA PHE A 209 -9.82 22.48 -5.38
C PHE A 209 -8.55 22.85 -6.15
N CYS A 210 -7.39 22.29 -5.78
CA CYS A 210 -6.12 22.56 -6.44
C CYS A 210 -5.42 21.31 -6.98
N TYR A 211 -4.72 21.45 -8.11
CA TYR A 211 -3.95 20.40 -8.79
C TYR A 211 -2.98 20.98 -9.84
N ASP A 212 -1.73 20.55 -9.99
CA ASP A 212 -0.84 19.96 -8.99
C ASP A 212 -0.05 21.12 -8.35
N CYS A 213 0.06 21.18 -7.02
CA CYS A 213 0.56 22.38 -6.32
C CYS A 213 1.64 22.03 -5.29
N MET A 214 2.70 22.84 -5.18
CA MET A 214 3.80 22.59 -4.23
C MET A 214 4.16 23.83 -3.41
N ASN A 215 4.27 23.67 -2.09
CA ASN A 215 4.58 24.74 -1.14
C ASN A 215 3.67 25.96 -1.32
N CYS A 216 2.35 25.74 -1.25
CA CYS A 216 1.34 26.77 -1.50
C CYS A 216 0.37 26.93 -0.32
N LYS A 217 0.01 28.18 0.02
CA LYS A 217 -0.84 28.51 1.17
C LYS A 217 -2.00 29.42 0.80
N HIS A 218 -3.20 29.19 1.33
CA HIS A 218 -4.36 30.05 1.06
C HIS A 218 -4.60 30.21 -0.46
N CYS A 219 -4.92 29.10 -1.12
CA CYS A 219 -5.16 29.05 -2.56
C CYS A 219 -6.50 28.39 -2.90
N PHE A 220 -7.18 28.86 -3.96
CA PHE A 220 -8.56 28.47 -4.26
C PHE A 220 -8.80 28.35 -5.78
N LEU A 221 -9.32 27.20 -6.22
CA LEU A 221 -9.44 26.78 -7.63
C LEU A 221 -8.11 26.94 -8.40
N CYS A 222 -7.03 26.25 -8.01
CA CYS A 222 -5.66 26.61 -8.42
C CYS A 222 -4.83 25.51 -9.11
N SER A 223 -4.02 25.89 -10.10
CA SER A 223 -3.21 24.99 -10.93
C SER A 223 -2.11 25.74 -11.72
N ASN A 224 -0.83 25.35 -11.77
CA ASN A 224 -0.07 24.32 -11.03
C ASN A 224 0.98 25.05 -10.16
N LEU A 225 0.55 25.75 -9.10
CA LEU A 225 1.42 26.74 -8.45
C LEU A 225 2.58 26.14 -7.64
N ARG A 226 3.63 26.94 -7.48
CA ARG A 226 4.89 26.60 -6.79
C ARG A 226 5.33 27.78 -5.93
N ASN A 227 5.50 27.59 -4.62
CA ASN A 227 5.98 28.62 -3.67
C ASN A 227 5.13 29.91 -3.69
N LYS A 228 3.81 29.78 -3.45
CA LYS A 228 2.84 30.88 -3.59
C LYS A 228 1.78 30.92 -2.50
N GLU A 229 1.32 32.13 -2.18
CA GLU A 229 0.22 32.33 -1.23
C GLU A 229 -0.81 33.37 -1.70
N TYR A 230 -2.01 33.35 -1.11
CA TYR A 230 -3.14 34.26 -1.42
C TYR A 230 -3.50 34.28 -2.91
N CYS A 231 -3.68 33.11 -3.51
CA CYS A 231 -3.96 32.96 -4.94
C CYS A 231 -5.38 32.47 -5.20
N PHE A 232 -6.11 33.17 -6.08
CA PHE A 232 -7.48 32.84 -6.46
C PHE A 232 -7.55 32.66 -7.98
N GLU A 233 -8.01 31.51 -8.45
CA GLU A 233 -8.12 31.19 -9.89
C GLU A 233 -6.80 31.47 -10.65
N ASN A 234 -5.69 30.93 -10.13
CA ASN A 234 -4.30 31.12 -10.60
C ASN A 234 -3.78 32.58 -10.62
N ASN A 235 -4.51 33.54 -10.05
CA ASN A 235 -4.09 34.94 -9.94
C ASN A 235 -3.63 35.30 -8.52
N GLN A 236 -2.55 36.07 -8.42
CA GLN A 236 -2.02 36.60 -7.16
C GLN A 236 -2.92 37.74 -6.66
N LEU A 237 -3.40 37.66 -5.42
CA LEU A 237 -4.11 38.75 -4.74
C LEU A 237 -3.25 39.32 -3.60
N THR A 238 -3.66 40.47 -3.06
CA THR A 238 -3.31 40.85 -1.68
C THR A 238 -4.04 39.96 -0.67
N LYS A 239 -3.55 39.92 0.57
CA LYS A 239 -4.18 39.16 1.65
C LYS A 239 -5.61 39.61 1.91
N GLU A 240 -5.83 40.91 1.97
CA GLU A 240 -7.11 41.55 2.28
C GLU A 240 -8.15 41.28 1.18
N GLU A 241 -7.73 41.29 -0.09
CA GLU A 241 -8.57 40.90 -1.22
C GLU A 241 -8.91 39.41 -1.18
N TYR A 242 -7.93 38.53 -0.89
CA TYR A 242 -8.15 37.10 -0.77
C TYR A 242 -9.12 36.77 0.37
N GLU A 243 -8.90 37.30 1.57
CA GLU A 243 -9.78 37.08 2.72
C GLU A 243 -11.22 37.59 2.45
N LYS A 244 -11.35 38.78 1.84
CA LYS A 244 -12.65 39.30 1.40
C LYS A 244 -13.30 38.41 0.34
N LYS A 245 -12.52 37.87 -0.59
CA LYS A 245 -13.01 36.95 -1.64
C LYS A 245 -13.51 35.64 -1.03
N ILE A 246 -12.73 34.97 -0.20
CA ILE A 246 -13.14 33.71 0.45
C ILE A 246 -14.35 33.91 1.37
N LYS A 247 -14.40 35.02 2.12
CA LYS A 247 -15.56 35.38 2.97
C LYS A 247 -16.84 35.68 2.16
N SER A 248 -16.74 35.91 0.86
CA SER A 248 -17.91 36.03 -0.05
C SER A 248 -18.39 34.70 -0.65
N LEU A 249 -17.63 33.61 -0.49
CA LEU A 249 -17.93 32.29 -1.04
C LEU A 249 -18.37 31.27 0.02
N LEU A 250 -17.96 31.46 1.28
CA LEU A 250 -18.23 30.55 2.39
C LEU A 250 -19.30 31.12 3.34
N PRO A 251 -20.16 30.29 3.97
CA PRO A 251 -20.19 28.83 3.89
C PRO A 251 -20.81 28.31 2.58
N TRP A 252 -20.43 27.09 2.19
CA TRP A 252 -20.95 26.43 1.00
C TRP A 252 -22.44 26.07 1.13
N SER A 253 -23.22 26.38 0.10
CA SER A 253 -24.43 25.64 -0.23
C SER A 253 -24.09 24.46 -1.16
N HIS A 254 -24.95 23.44 -1.22
CA HIS A 254 -24.76 22.31 -2.14
C HIS A 254 -24.73 22.75 -3.62
N SER A 255 -25.52 23.77 -4.00
CA SER A 255 -25.49 24.33 -5.35
C SER A 255 -24.14 24.96 -5.68
N ASN A 256 -23.61 25.79 -4.76
CA ASN A 256 -22.37 26.51 -4.97
C ASN A 256 -21.17 25.56 -4.97
N LEU A 257 -21.16 24.56 -4.08
CA LEU A 257 -20.11 23.53 -4.05
C LEU A 257 -20.09 22.71 -5.36
N LYS A 258 -21.27 22.37 -5.90
CA LYS A 258 -21.40 21.67 -7.19
C LYS A 258 -20.95 22.54 -8.37
N GLU A 259 -21.29 23.82 -8.36
CA GLU A 259 -20.83 24.78 -9.37
C GLU A 259 -19.30 24.94 -9.32
N TYR A 260 -18.72 25.13 -8.13
CA TYR A 260 -17.27 25.31 -7.98
C TYR A 260 -16.48 24.02 -8.25
N LYS A 261 -17.01 22.83 -7.93
CA LYS A 261 -16.42 21.55 -8.38
C LYS A 261 -16.47 21.43 -9.91
N THR A 262 -17.56 21.87 -10.54
CA THR A 262 -17.67 21.92 -12.02
C THR A 262 -16.70 22.93 -12.64
N LYS A 263 -16.48 24.08 -11.98
CA LYS A 263 -15.53 25.11 -12.41
C LYS A 263 -14.09 24.62 -12.28
N TYR A 264 -13.74 24.02 -11.14
CA TYR A 264 -12.44 23.39 -10.91
C TYR A 264 -12.09 22.38 -12.01
N ILE A 265 -13.00 21.45 -12.30
CA ILE A 265 -12.81 20.45 -13.36
C ILE A 265 -12.51 21.13 -14.69
N LYS A 266 -13.30 22.11 -15.11
CA LYS A 266 -13.08 22.86 -16.36
C LYS A 266 -11.77 23.67 -16.38
N MET A 267 -11.33 24.20 -15.24
CA MET A 267 -10.04 24.88 -15.13
C MET A 267 -8.88 23.89 -15.21
N LYS A 268 -8.98 22.75 -14.51
CA LYS A 268 -8.00 21.66 -14.59
C LYS A 268 -7.90 21.13 -16.02
N GLU A 269 -9.02 20.90 -16.71
CA GLU A 269 -9.06 20.43 -18.09
C GLU A 269 -8.55 21.47 -19.10
N GLY A 270 -8.90 22.75 -18.94
CA GLY A 270 -8.64 23.79 -19.95
C GLY A 270 -7.45 24.72 -19.69
N GLN A 271 -6.82 24.67 -18.50
CA GLN A 271 -5.81 25.65 -18.06
C GLN A 271 -4.63 25.05 -17.29
N ALA A 272 -4.77 23.87 -16.67
CA ALA A 272 -3.67 23.22 -15.94
C ALA A 272 -2.68 22.53 -16.90
N VAL A 273 -1.44 22.39 -16.44
CA VAL A 273 -0.43 21.54 -17.07
C VAL A 273 -0.55 20.13 -16.50
N HIS A 274 -0.60 19.13 -17.38
CA HIS A 274 -0.72 17.71 -17.01
C HIS A 274 0.59 16.98 -17.28
N PRO A 275 1.37 16.62 -16.25
CA PRO A 275 2.52 15.74 -16.41
C PRO A 275 2.05 14.36 -16.88
N ALA A 276 2.47 13.94 -18.08
CA ALA A 276 2.24 12.57 -18.55
C ALA A 276 2.98 11.52 -17.69
N ILE A 277 3.97 11.97 -16.92
CA ILE A 277 4.93 11.18 -16.16
C ILE A 277 5.27 11.96 -14.90
N TYR A 278 5.03 11.39 -13.72
CA TYR A 278 5.59 11.85 -12.44
C TYR A 278 6.80 10.98 -12.13
N GLN A 279 8.00 11.54 -12.34
CA GLN A 279 9.27 10.83 -12.19
C GLN A 279 10.36 11.75 -11.64
N VAL A 280 11.12 11.24 -10.65
CA VAL A 280 12.34 11.85 -10.10
C VAL A 280 13.38 10.73 -10.13
N GLN A 281 14.27 10.73 -11.14
CA GLN A 281 14.78 9.48 -11.75
C GLN A 281 15.88 9.62 -12.82
N SER A 282 16.66 8.53 -13.06
CA SER A 282 17.03 7.93 -14.40
C SER A 282 18.47 7.30 -14.50
N LEU A 283 18.64 6.15 -15.22
CA LEU A 283 19.79 5.17 -15.39
C LEU A 283 20.15 4.07 -14.28
N ASP A 284 19.30 3.01 -14.16
CA ASP A 284 19.01 1.91 -13.16
C ASP A 284 17.62 1.87 -12.33
N SER A 285 16.39 1.75 -12.93
CA SER A 285 14.92 2.01 -12.59
C SER A 285 13.93 0.85 -12.74
N SER A 286 13.06 0.68 -11.76
CA SER A 286 11.76 0.03 -11.93
C SER A 286 10.83 0.42 -10.79
N GLY A 287 9.55 0.63 -11.06
CA GLY A 287 8.63 1.04 -10.02
C GLY A 287 7.28 1.44 -10.58
N ASP A 288 6.45 1.94 -9.69
CA ASP A 288 5.26 2.75 -9.96
C ASP A 288 5.40 4.06 -9.14
N LEU A 289 4.71 5.14 -9.54
CA LEU A 289 4.87 6.55 -9.11
C LEU A 289 6.29 6.95 -8.62
N LEU A 290 7.27 7.07 -9.52
CA LEU A 290 8.67 6.95 -9.11
C LEU A 290 9.41 8.25 -8.67
N PHE A 291 10.01 8.22 -7.46
CA PHE A 291 10.84 9.25 -6.80
C PHE A 291 12.17 8.69 -6.26
N GLN A 292 12.96 8.13 -7.17
CA GLN A 292 13.45 6.76 -7.11
C GLN A 292 14.54 6.52 -8.17
N THR A 293 14.98 5.27 -8.34
CA THR A 293 15.09 4.57 -9.64
C THR A 293 15.80 5.23 -10.85
N GLU A 294 16.37 4.37 -11.70
CA GLU A 294 17.21 4.72 -12.83
C GLU A 294 16.78 4.14 -14.36
N ASN A 295 16.76 3.04 -15.25
CA ASN A 295 17.21 1.62 -15.79
C ASN A 295 17.19 0.12 -15.14
N CYS A 296 16.11 -0.47 -14.60
CA CYS A 296 16.00 -1.84 -13.97
C CYS A 296 14.86 -2.69 -14.62
N GLN A 297 14.46 -3.80 -14.01
CA GLN A 297 13.07 -4.32 -13.93
C GLN A 297 12.68 -4.43 -12.43
N HIS A 298 11.45 -4.83 -11.99
CA HIS A 298 10.91 -4.85 -10.59
C HIS A 298 9.99 -3.62 -10.27
N CYS A 299 8.77 -3.55 -10.81
CA CYS A 299 7.86 -2.39 -10.69
C CYS A 299 6.76 -2.49 -9.59
N PHE A 300 6.55 -1.42 -8.81
CA PHE A 300 6.31 -1.47 -7.35
C PHE A 300 5.21 -0.52 -6.76
N ASP A 301 5.42 0.47 -5.86
CA ASP A 301 5.96 1.86 -6.02
C ASP A 301 7.29 2.28 -5.28
N ILE A 302 8.39 1.52 -5.36
CA ILE A 302 9.67 1.50 -4.55
C ILE A 302 10.50 2.79 -4.19
N ILE A 303 10.03 3.78 -3.42
CA ILE A 303 10.84 4.97 -2.96
C ILE A 303 12.12 4.63 -2.13
N GLY A 304 13.34 4.40 -2.61
CA GLY A 304 14.02 5.14 -3.69
C GLY A 304 15.08 4.40 -4.56
N SER A 305 15.17 3.07 -4.51
CA SER A 305 15.58 2.13 -5.61
C SER A 305 16.82 2.33 -6.55
N LYS A 306 17.47 1.21 -6.94
CA LYS A 306 18.25 0.96 -8.19
C LYS A 306 18.71 -0.52 -8.29
N ASP A 307 19.03 -1.08 -9.47
CA ASP A 307 19.53 -2.47 -9.73
C ASP A 307 18.50 -3.63 -9.94
N CYS A 308 17.21 -3.44 -9.64
CA CYS A 308 16.20 -4.47 -9.36
C CYS A 308 15.79 -5.48 -10.50
N ARG A 309 15.10 -6.63 -10.22
CA ARG A 309 14.36 -7.49 -11.22
C ARG A 309 12.82 -7.86 -11.11
N TYR A 310 12.17 -8.50 -10.11
CA TYR A 310 10.67 -8.82 -10.18
C TYR A 310 9.77 -9.08 -8.90
N CYS A 311 8.46 -8.70 -8.92
CA CYS A 311 7.84 -7.69 -7.99
C CYS A 311 6.72 -7.91 -6.89
N GLN A 312 6.37 -6.79 -6.19
CA GLN A 312 5.28 -6.50 -5.19
C GLN A 312 4.86 -4.98 -5.28
N SER A 313 4.71 -4.24 -4.16
CA SER A 313 4.87 -2.74 -4.01
C SER A 313 5.87 -2.42 -2.86
N VAL A 314 6.57 -1.26 -2.84
CA VAL A 314 7.53 -0.90 -1.73
C VAL A 314 7.75 0.60 -1.54
N ILE A 315 8.46 0.92 -0.46
CA ILE A 315 9.42 2.03 -0.31
C ILE A 315 10.79 1.36 0.04
N ASP A 316 11.90 2.07 -0.12
CA ASP A 316 13.32 1.65 -0.08
C ASP A 316 13.89 0.79 -1.24
N VAL A 317 15.01 1.27 -1.82
CA VAL A 317 16.27 0.51 -2.14
C VAL A 317 16.27 -0.54 -3.30
N LYS A 318 17.29 -0.75 -4.16
CA LYS A 318 18.77 -0.46 -4.20
C LYS A 318 19.69 -1.51 -3.55
N ASP A 319 19.60 -2.84 -3.80
CA ASP A 319 19.70 -3.56 -5.09
C ASP A 319 18.81 -4.84 -5.08
N CYS A 320 18.27 -5.37 -6.22
CA CYS A 320 17.25 -6.44 -6.15
C CYS A 320 17.17 -7.45 -7.33
N LEU A 321 16.56 -8.64 -7.11
CA LEU A 321 16.31 -9.72 -8.09
C LEU A 321 14.96 -10.45 -7.89
#